data_AF-A0A661ZE79-F1
#
_entry.id   AF-A0A661ZE79-F1
#
_cell.length_a   1.000
_cell.length_b   1.000
_cell.length_c   1.000
_cell.angle_alpha   90.00
_cell.angle_beta   90.00
_cell.angle_gamma   90.00
#
_symmetry.space_group_name_H-M   'P 1'
#
loop_
_entity.id
_entity.type
_entity.pdbx_description
1 polymer ?
#
loop_
_entity_poly.entity_id
_entity_poly.type
_entity_poly.pdbx_seq_one_letter_code
_entity_poly.pdbx_strand_id
1 'polypeptide(L)' 'MYWTLELASKLEDAPWPATKDELIDFSIRSGAPQEVIENLREIEDEGEVYESIEDIWPDY' A
#
# COMPACT_ATOMS: atom_id res chain seq x y z
N MET A 1 7.10 -4.65 8.94
CA MET A 1 6.69 -3.39 8.28
C MET A 1 7.74 -2.30 8.48
N TYR A 2 8.38 -1.90 7.39
CA TYR A 2 9.32 -0.77 7.32
C TYR A 2 8.74 0.28 6.36
N TRP A 3 7.83 1.13 6.84
CA TRP A 3 7.30 2.23 6.05
C TRP A 3 8.17 3.48 6.15
N THR A 4 8.25 4.22 5.05
CA THR A 4 8.86 5.54 4.97
C THR A 4 7.95 6.46 4.16
N LEU A 5 8.07 7.77 4.34
CA LEU A 5 7.30 8.75 3.55
C LEU A 5 7.46 8.53 2.04
N GLU A 6 8.65 8.15 1.59
CA GLU A 6 8.89 7.84 0.18
C GLU A 6 8.10 6.61 -0.29
N LEU A 7 8.08 5.53 0.51
CA LEU A 7 7.34 4.31 0.18
C LEU A 7 5.83 4.57 0.17
N ALA A 8 5.34 5.28 1.17
CA ALA A 8 3.92 5.62 1.31
C ALA A 8 3.45 6.57 0.20
N SER A 9 4.29 7.52 -0.24
CA SER A 9 3.98 8.37 -1.40
C SER A 9 3.80 7.60 -2.71
N LYS A 10 4.32 6.37 -2.82
CA LYS A 10 4.04 5.52 -3.99
C LYS A 10 2.61 5.03 -4.03
N LEU A 11 1.96 4.93 -2.88
CA LEU A 11 0.57 4.49 -2.76
C LEU A 11 -0.41 5.67 -2.75
N GLU A 12 0.03 6.91 -2.58
CA GLU A 12 -0.85 8.08 -2.69
C GLU A 12 -1.56 8.16 -4.06
N ASP A 13 -0.86 7.78 -5.13
CA ASP A 13 -1.39 7.71 -6.50
C ASP A 13 -2.16 6.39 -6.80
N ALA A 14 -2.33 5.51 -5.82
CA ALA A 14 -3.05 4.25 -6.00
C ALA A 14 -4.55 4.49 -6.25
N PRO A 15 -5.25 3.52 -6.90
CA PRO A 15 -6.66 3.68 -7.25
C PRO A 15 -7.60 3.43 -6.05
N TRP A 16 -7.52 4.27 -5.01
CA TRP A 16 -8.38 4.17 -3.84
C TRP A 16 -9.86 4.41 -4.17
N PRO A 17 -10.81 3.80 -3.43
CA PRO A 17 -10.60 2.79 -2.40
C PRO A 17 -10.19 1.44 -3.02
N ALA A 18 -9.18 0.78 -2.43
CA ALA A 18 -8.56 -0.43 -3.00
C ALA A 18 -8.30 -1.51 -1.94
N THR A 19 -8.39 -2.76 -2.35
CA THR A 19 -8.02 -3.91 -1.52
C THR A 19 -6.50 -4.09 -1.46
N LYS A 20 -6.02 -4.86 -0.46
CA LYS A 20 -4.60 -5.20 -0.33
C LYS A 20 -4.00 -5.77 -1.62
N ASP A 21 -4.72 -6.71 -2.25
CA ASP A 21 -4.31 -7.32 -3.51
C ASP A 21 -4.24 -6.31 -4.66
N GLU A 22 -5.21 -5.38 -4.75
CA GLU A 22 -5.20 -4.33 -5.77
C GLU A 22 -4.04 -3.34 -5.60
N LEU A 23 -3.68 -3.01 -4.36
CA LEU A 23 -2.53 -2.16 -4.05
C LEU A 23 -1.20 -2.87 -4.38
N ILE A 24 -1.11 -4.17 -4.14
CA ILE A 24 0.05 -4.99 -4.53
C ILE A 24 0.17 -5.02 -6.06
N ASP A 25 -0.92 -5.27 -6.77
CA ASP A 25 -0.95 -5.28 -8.24
C ASP A 25 -0.66 -3.91 -8.84
N PHE A 26 -1.14 -2.83 -8.21
CA PHE A 26 -0.79 -1.47 -8.59
C PHE A 26 0.72 -1.23 -8.40
N SER A 27 1.28 -1.59 -7.25
CA SER A 27 2.70 -1.43 -6.93
C SER A 27 3.61 -2.18 -7.91
N ILE A 28 3.22 -3.40 -8.31
CA ILE A 28 3.95 -4.19 -9.32
C ILE A 28 3.88 -3.52 -10.70
N ARG A 29 2.69 -3.01 -11.09
CA ARG A 29 2.50 -2.37 -12.40
C ARG A 29 3.13 -0.98 -12.51
N SER A 30 3.13 -0.22 -11.43
CA SER A 30 3.75 1.12 -11.36
C SER A 30 5.27 1.05 -11.22
N GLY A 31 5.82 -0.12 -10.90
CA GLY A 31 7.25 -0.31 -10.64
C GLY A 31 7.68 0.27 -9.30
N ALA A 32 6.81 0.22 -8.29
CA ALA A 32 7.13 0.62 -6.94
C ALA A 32 8.24 -0.29 -6.34
N PRO A 33 9.01 0.20 -5.37
CA PRO A 33 10.04 -0.59 -4.69
C PRO A 33 9.46 -1.90 -4.11
N GLN A 34 10.27 -2.96 -4.10
CA GLN A 34 9.88 -4.26 -3.55
C GLN A 34 9.43 -4.13 -2.09
N GLU A 35 10.03 -3.21 -1.34
CA GLU A 35 9.70 -2.90 0.05
C GLU A 35 8.23 -2.49 0.23
N VAL A 36 7.61 -1.76 -0.72
CA VAL A 36 6.18 -1.43 -0.69
C VAL A 36 5.35 -2.71 -0.77
N ILE A 37 5.71 -3.61 -1.69
CA ILE A 37 5.00 -4.86 -1.92
C ILE A 37 5.12 -5.80 -0.71
N GLU A 38 6.32 -5.92 -0.14
CA GLU A 38 6.55 -6.73 1.07
C GLU A 38 5.78 -6.15 2.26
N ASN A 39 5.82 -4.82 2.47
CA ASN A 39 5.05 -4.17 3.53
C ASN A 39 3.56 -4.44 3.36
N LEU A 40 3.01 -4.26 2.15
CA LEU A 40 1.60 -4.55 1.86
C LEU A 40 1.25 -6.02 2.14
N ARG A 41 2.10 -6.97 1.75
CA ARG A 41 1.90 -8.41 2.02
C ARG A 41 1.90 -8.74 3.51
N GLU A 42 2.73 -8.04 4.29
CA GLU A 42 2.80 -8.20 5.75
C GLU A 42 1.58 -7.64 6.49
N ILE A 43 0.75 -6.81 5.84
CA ILE A 43 -0.50 -6.33 6.46
C ILE A 43 -1.47 -7.52 6.61
N GLU A 44 -2.05 -7.66 7.81
CA GLU A 44 -3.10 -8.64 8.05
C GLU A 44 -4.32 -8.30 7.19
N ASP A 45 -4.73 -9.25 6.33
CA ASP A 45 -5.87 -9.06 5.44
C ASP A 45 -7.16 -9.30 6.21
N GLU A 46 -7.79 -8.24 6.70
CA GLU A 46 -9.11 -8.34 7.33
C GLU A 46 -10.25 -8.33 6.29
N GLY A 47 -9.93 -8.32 4.99
CA GLY A 47 -10.92 -8.22 3.92
C GLY A 47 -11.56 -6.82 3.81
N GLU A 48 -10.96 -5.84 4.46
CA GLU A 48 -11.38 -4.44 4.41
C GLU A 48 -10.75 -3.73 3.20
N VAL A 49 -11.52 -2.82 2.61
CA VAL A 49 -11.05 -1.95 1.55
C VAL A 49 -10.45 -0.73 2.22
N TYR A 50 -9.22 -0.40 1.85
CA TYR A 50 -8.55 0.80 2.34
C TYR A 50 -9.04 2.00 1.51
N GLU A 51 -9.38 3.11 2.17
CA GLU A 51 -9.79 4.36 1.52
C GLU A 51 -8.59 5.26 1.20
N SER A 52 -7.48 5.11 1.94
CA SER A 52 -6.24 5.83 1.68
C SER A 52 -5.03 5.12 2.29
N ILE A 53 -3.84 5.64 1.99
CA ILE A 53 -2.58 5.20 2.63
C ILE A 53 -2.57 5.44 4.15
N GLU A 54 -3.36 6.41 4.66
CA GLU A 54 -3.48 6.66 6.10
C GLU A 54 -4.15 5.47 6.84
N ASP A 55 -5.01 4.71 6.16
CA ASP A 55 -5.63 3.51 6.74
C ASP A 55 -4.64 2.36 6.91
N ILE A 56 -3.59 2.34 6.08
CA ILE A 56 -2.51 1.36 6.14
C ILE A 56 -1.40 1.82 7.08
N TRP A 57 -1.03 3.10 6.97
CA TRP A 57 0.01 3.70 7.76
C TRP A 57 -0.41 5.10 8.23
N PRO A 58 -0.90 5.22 9.48
CA PRO A 58 -1.42 6.48 10.03
C PRO A 58 -0.40 7.60 10.21
N ASP A 59 0.90 7.31 10.04
CA ASP A 59 1.99 8.30 10.17
C ASP A 59 2.36 8.98 8.83
N TYR A 60 1.66 8.66 7.74
CA TYR A 60 1.80 9.34 6.45
C TYR A 60 1.18 10.74 6.48
#